data_AF-G8TC17-F1
#
_entry.id   AF-G8TC17-F1
#
_cell.length_a   1.000
_cell.length_b   1.000
_cell.length_c   1.000
_cell.angle_alpha   90.00
_cell.angle_beta   90.00
_cell.angle_gamma   90.00
#
_symmetry.space_group_name_H-M   'P 1'
#
loop_
_entity.id
_entity.type
_entity.pdbx_description
1 polymer ?
#
loop_
_entity_poly.entity_id
_entity_poly.type
_entity_poly.pdbx_seq_one_letter_code
_entity_poly.pdbx_strand_id
1 'polypeptide(L)'
;MQLHELIGKKITNIYQWVEYEYYGVDYGECVIELDNNLIIEFPFDHYKTDKEVYPGELSDKAVSLFKDLSDIAFYHLDKDGKPIPETKKEVTVVTYSFWQRVQNFLLYGEKPVAMRKIIKKIQSYKADYIENKCKYIKDSTITDVLFFGTNEKAWIELDNGYLITEVCAGMNGTGRVGVHIHKNLVQLIKDKGWNFIRFSEQHLPAS
;
A
#
# COMPACT_ATOMS: atom_id res chain seq x y z
N MET A 1 -26.55 -6.80 -7.75
CA MET A 1 -27.00 -5.45 -7.35
C MET A 1 -26.74 -4.48 -8.49
N GLN A 2 -27.38 -3.32 -8.51
CA GLN A 2 -27.16 -2.30 -9.53
C GLN A 2 -25.98 -1.39 -9.15
N LEU A 3 -25.26 -0.86 -10.14
CA LEU A 3 -24.05 -0.05 -9.91
C LEU A 3 -24.33 1.19 -9.04
N HIS A 4 -25.51 1.82 -9.18
CA HIS A 4 -25.89 2.97 -8.36
C HIS A 4 -26.04 2.64 -6.87
N GLU A 5 -26.33 1.38 -6.53
CA GLU A 5 -26.45 0.92 -5.14
C GLU A 5 -25.08 0.78 -4.45
N LEU A 6 -23.96 0.87 -5.20
CA LEU A 6 -22.61 0.95 -4.63
C LEU A 6 -22.31 2.32 -4.04
N ILE A 7 -22.92 3.38 -4.58
CA ILE A 7 -22.63 4.75 -4.15
C ILE A 7 -23.08 4.92 -2.70
N GLY A 8 -22.19 5.41 -1.85
CA GLY A 8 -22.40 5.53 -0.42
C GLY A 8 -22.08 4.28 0.40
N LYS A 9 -21.73 3.14 -0.24
CA LYS A 9 -21.26 1.95 0.50
C LYS A 9 -19.82 2.12 0.96
N LYS A 10 -19.51 1.53 2.10
CA LYS A 10 -18.18 1.57 2.70
C LYS A 10 -17.40 0.31 2.34
N ILE A 11 -16.14 0.48 1.92
CA ILE A 11 -15.21 -0.63 1.71
C ILE A 11 -14.68 -1.08 3.07
N THR A 12 -15.10 -2.27 3.51
CA THR A 12 -14.69 -2.84 4.80
C THR A 12 -13.52 -3.80 4.64
N ASN A 13 -13.41 -4.44 3.47
CA ASN A 13 -12.28 -5.30 3.12
C ASN A 13 -12.04 -5.37 1.61
N ILE A 14 -10.83 -5.74 1.25
CA ILE A 14 -10.52 -6.22 -0.10
C ILE A 14 -9.75 -7.53 0.05
N TYR A 15 -10.25 -8.55 -0.59
CA TYR A 15 -9.61 -9.85 -0.64
C TYR A 15 -8.97 -10.03 -2.00
N GLN A 16 -7.76 -10.57 -2.01
CA GLN A 16 -7.02 -10.86 -3.23
C GLN A 16 -6.53 -12.30 -3.18
N TRP A 17 -6.57 -12.98 -4.32
CA TRP A 17 -5.81 -14.19 -4.55
C TRP A 17 -4.93 -14.01 -5.80
N VAL A 18 -3.72 -14.55 -5.76
CA VAL A 18 -2.76 -14.49 -6.87
C VAL A 18 -2.18 -15.87 -7.10
N GLU A 19 -2.14 -16.27 -8.36
CA GLU A 19 -1.46 -17.45 -8.85
C GLU A 19 -0.28 -17.03 -9.72
N TYR A 20 0.91 -17.51 -9.34
CA TYR A 20 2.16 -17.19 -10.02
C TYR A 20 2.51 -18.31 -10.99
N GLU A 21 2.56 -18.01 -12.29
CA GLU A 21 2.96 -18.98 -13.31
C GLU A 21 4.45 -18.83 -13.66
N TYR A 22 5.22 -19.92 -13.56
CA TYR A 22 6.65 -19.90 -13.83
C TYR A 22 6.95 -19.58 -15.30
N TYR A 23 7.66 -18.47 -15.56
CA TYR A 23 7.92 -17.91 -16.90
C TYR A 23 6.67 -17.50 -17.71
N GLY A 24 5.52 -17.37 -17.04
CA GLY A 24 4.24 -17.09 -17.69
C GLY A 24 3.65 -15.74 -17.31
N VAL A 25 2.33 -15.76 -17.14
CA VAL A 25 1.53 -14.62 -16.71
C VAL A 25 1.07 -14.90 -15.28
N ASP A 26 1.32 -13.95 -14.38
CA ASP A 26 0.71 -13.99 -13.06
C ASP A 26 -0.77 -13.65 -13.22
N TYR A 27 -1.64 -14.41 -12.56
CA TYR A 27 -3.07 -14.18 -12.52
C TYR A 27 -3.51 -13.87 -11.11
N GLY A 28 -4.57 -13.10 -10.99
CA GLY A 28 -5.20 -12.89 -9.71
C GLY A 28 -6.55 -12.26 -9.86
N GLU A 29 -7.36 -12.43 -8.82
CA GLU A 29 -8.63 -11.74 -8.72
C GLU A 29 -8.77 -11.12 -7.34
N CYS A 30 -9.59 -10.08 -7.31
CA CYS A 30 -9.92 -9.30 -6.15
C CYS A 30 -11.43 -9.25 -5.99
N VAL A 31 -11.89 -9.39 -4.76
CA VAL A 31 -13.28 -9.13 -4.39
C VAL A 31 -13.30 -8.08 -3.29
N ILE A 32 -14.30 -7.21 -3.34
CA ILE A 32 -14.49 -6.16 -2.34
C ILE A 32 -15.59 -6.58 -1.39
N GLU A 33 -15.35 -6.38 -0.10
CA GLU A 33 -16.38 -6.44 0.93
C GLU A 33 -16.90 -5.04 1.23
N LEU A 34 -18.22 -4.89 1.19
CA LEU A 34 -18.95 -3.68 1.47
C LEU A 34 -19.77 -3.85 2.74
N ASP A 35 -19.77 -2.81 3.57
CA ASP A 35 -20.59 -2.69 4.79
C ASP A 35 -20.53 -3.94 5.73
N ASN A 36 -19.41 -4.69 5.73
CA ASN A 36 -19.16 -5.92 6.50
C ASN A 36 -20.09 -7.11 6.19
N ASN A 37 -20.82 -7.11 5.07
CA ASN A 37 -21.77 -8.18 4.79
C ASN A 37 -21.96 -8.53 3.32
N LEU A 38 -21.43 -7.72 2.40
CA LEU A 38 -21.67 -7.87 0.98
C LEU A 38 -20.35 -7.99 0.23
N ILE A 39 -20.09 -9.17 -0.32
CA ILE A 39 -18.91 -9.43 -1.15
C ILE A 39 -19.32 -9.32 -2.61
N ILE A 40 -18.58 -8.52 -3.38
CA ILE A 40 -18.83 -8.28 -4.81
C ILE A 40 -17.55 -8.49 -5.62
N GLU A 41 -17.72 -8.85 -6.89
CA GLU A 41 -16.62 -8.85 -7.87
C GLU A 41 -16.01 -7.46 -7.99
N PHE A 42 -14.69 -7.38 -8.23
CA PHE A 42 -14.01 -6.11 -8.45
C PHE A 42 -12.91 -6.22 -9.50
N PRO A 43 -12.81 -5.27 -10.43
CA PRO A 43 -13.72 -4.21 -10.82
C PRO A 43 -14.64 -4.66 -11.96
N PHE A 44 -15.69 -3.90 -12.18
CA PHE A 44 -16.73 -4.19 -13.16
C PHE A 44 -16.24 -3.92 -14.59
N ASP A 45 -16.73 -4.71 -15.53
CA ASP A 45 -16.53 -4.45 -16.96
C ASP A 45 -17.65 -3.51 -17.47
N HIS A 46 -17.28 -2.50 -18.26
CA HIS A 46 -18.24 -1.60 -18.91
C HIS A 46 -19.19 -2.34 -19.86
N TYR A 47 -18.78 -3.49 -20.40
CA TYR A 47 -19.58 -4.26 -21.37
C TYR A 47 -20.79 -5.00 -20.80
N LYS A 48 -20.88 -5.13 -19.48
CA LYS A 48 -22.08 -5.70 -18.85
C LYS A 48 -23.20 -4.67 -19.02
N THR A 49 -24.03 -4.86 -20.05
CA THR A 49 -25.13 -3.98 -20.50
C THR A 49 -26.07 -3.56 -19.38
N ASP A 50 -26.09 -4.34 -18.32
CA ASP A 50 -27.12 -4.26 -17.30
C ASP A 50 -26.67 -3.40 -16.11
N LYS A 51 -25.44 -2.83 -16.15
CA LYS A 51 -24.84 -2.07 -15.05
C LYS A 51 -24.93 -2.83 -13.73
N GLU A 52 -24.84 -4.16 -13.83
CA GLU A 52 -24.97 -5.07 -12.71
C GLU A 52 -23.60 -5.36 -12.08
N VAL A 53 -23.64 -5.38 -10.76
CA VAL A 53 -22.56 -5.78 -9.88
C VAL A 53 -22.92 -7.15 -9.33
N TYR A 54 -22.04 -8.11 -9.58
CA TYR A 54 -22.26 -9.51 -9.24
C TYR A 54 -21.72 -9.81 -7.85
N PRO A 55 -22.38 -10.70 -7.10
CA PRO A 55 -21.81 -11.27 -5.88
C PRO A 55 -20.44 -11.88 -6.19
N GLY A 56 -19.44 -11.59 -5.37
CA GLY A 56 -18.12 -12.19 -5.48
C GLY A 56 -18.07 -13.50 -4.70
N GLU A 57 -17.30 -14.47 -5.20
CA GLU A 57 -16.98 -15.69 -4.47
C GLU A 57 -15.62 -15.56 -3.79
N LEU A 58 -15.58 -15.89 -2.49
CA LEU A 58 -14.32 -15.87 -1.75
C LEU A 58 -13.57 -17.19 -1.96
N SER A 59 -12.45 -17.14 -2.70
CA SER A 59 -11.54 -18.28 -2.77
C SER A 59 -11.01 -18.65 -1.38
N ASP A 60 -10.80 -19.93 -1.12
CA ASP A 60 -10.12 -20.45 0.07
C ASP A 60 -8.65 -19.95 0.18
N LYS A 61 -8.06 -19.54 -0.95
CA LYS A 61 -6.73 -18.94 -1.02
C LYS A 61 -6.73 -17.41 -0.86
N ALA A 62 -7.91 -16.78 -0.82
CA ALA A 62 -8.00 -15.33 -0.77
C ALA A 62 -7.46 -14.79 0.56
N VAL A 63 -6.63 -13.76 0.48
CA VAL A 63 -6.08 -13.05 1.63
C VAL A 63 -6.62 -11.64 1.70
N SER A 64 -6.96 -11.20 2.90
CA SER A 64 -7.37 -9.82 3.13
C SER A 64 -6.16 -8.88 3.01
N LEU A 65 -6.27 -7.87 2.16
CA LEU A 65 -5.29 -6.80 2.02
C LEU A 65 -5.26 -5.85 3.22
N PHE A 66 -6.29 -5.90 4.06
CA PHE A 66 -6.41 -5.09 5.27
C PHE A 66 -6.03 -5.83 6.55
N LYS A 67 -5.55 -7.09 6.43
CA LYS A 67 -5.09 -7.89 7.57
C LYS A 67 -3.91 -7.24 8.29
N ASP A 68 -2.99 -6.65 7.54
CA ASP A 68 -1.86 -5.87 8.05
C ASP A 68 -1.71 -4.59 7.22
N LEU A 69 -1.85 -3.45 7.89
CA LEU A 69 -1.75 -2.12 7.29
C LEU A 69 -0.42 -1.42 7.59
N SER A 70 0.52 -2.13 8.24
CA SER A 70 1.86 -1.60 8.47
C SER A 70 2.59 -1.38 7.14
N ASP A 71 3.49 -0.39 7.14
CA ASP A 71 4.35 -0.15 5.98
C ASP A 71 5.28 -1.35 5.76
N ILE A 72 5.52 -1.69 4.49
CA ILE A 72 6.22 -2.91 4.10
C ILE A 72 7.72 -2.67 4.18
N ALA A 73 8.41 -3.44 5.02
CA ALA A 73 9.86 -3.37 5.12
C ALA A 73 10.52 -4.06 3.90
N PHE A 74 11.34 -3.30 3.17
CA PHE A 74 12.20 -3.77 2.09
C PHE A 74 13.65 -3.81 2.55
N TYR A 75 14.18 -5.02 2.75
CA TYR A 75 15.56 -5.22 3.19
C TYR A 75 16.52 -5.22 2.01
N HIS A 76 17.58 -4.42 2.10
CA HIS A 76 18.67 -4.44 1.13
C HIS A 76 19.52 -5.69 1.36
N LEU A 77 19.71 -6.50 0.32
CA LEU A 77 20.56 -7.69 0.33
C LEU A 77 21.92 -7.40 -0.32
N ASP A 78 22.99 -8.03 0.16
CA ASP A 78 24.30 -8.01 -0.47
C ASP A 78 24.39 -8.97 -1.68
N LYS A 79 25.58 -9.07 -2.28
CA LYS A 79 25.81 -9.94 -3.45
C LYS A 79 25.61 -11.43 -3.15
N ASP A 80 25.66 -11.82 -1.89
CA ASP A 80 25.46 -13.20 -1.42
C ASP A 80 24.02 -13.42 -0.92
N GLY A 81 23.12 -12.45 -1.12
CA GLY A 81 21.73 -12.50 -0.68
C GLY A 81 21.54 -12.28 0.83
N LYS A 82 22.57 -11.80 1.55
CA LYS A 82 22.49 -11.56 3.00
C LYS A 82 22.05 -10.12 3.30
N PRO A 83 21.22 -9.88 4.31
CA PRO A 83 20.79 -8.54 4.66
C PRO A 83 21.96 -7.62 5.04
N ILE A 84 22.02 -6.42 4.47
CA ILE A 84 23.10 -5.46 4.69
C ILE A 84 22.92 -4.79 6.07
N PRO A 85 23.84 -4.95 7.03
CA PRO A 85 23.75 -4.26 8.32
C PRO A 85 24.02 -2.76 8.16
N GLU A 86 23.24 -1.91 8.82
CA GLU A 86 23.50 -0.47 8.91
C GLU A 86 24.36 -0.18 10.16
N THR A 87 25.42 0.61 9.99
CA THR A 87 26.26 1.04 11.11
C THR A 87 25.87 2.46 11.53
N LYS A 88 25.08 2.60 12.60
CA LYS A 88 24.79 3.91 13.20
C LYS A 88 25.90 4.30 14.18
N LYS A 89 26.55 5.44 13.92
CA LYS A 89 27.54 6.02 14.85
C LYS A 89 26.80 6.85 15.90
N GLU A 90 26.55 6.29 17.07
CA GLU A 90 26.17 7.10 18.24
C GLU A 90 27.43 7.67 18.89
N VAL A 91 27.54 9.00 18.93
CA VAL A 91 28.60 9.68 19.68
C VAL A 91 28.08 9.91 21.10
N THR A 92 28.41 9.02 22.03
CA THR A 92 28.12 9.24 23.45
C THR A 92 29.27 9.99 24.09
N VAL A 93 29.02 11.20 24.60
CA VAL A 93 30.01 11.94 25.40
C VAL A 93 29.96 11.39 26.82
N VAL A 94 30.94 10.57 27.20
CA VAL A 94 31.06 10.10 28.58
C VAL A 94 31.65 11.25 29.40
N THR A 95 30.84 11.81 30.29
CA THR A 95 31.30 12.79 31.27
C THR A 95 31.61 12.07 32.58
N TYR A 96 32.87 12.11 33.03
CA TYR A 96 33.23 11.56 34.34
C TYR A 96 32.54 12.36 35.45
N SER A 97 32.03 11.67 36.47
CA SER A 97 31.49 12.30 37.67
C SER A 97 32.59 13.05 38.44
N PHE A 98 32.22 14.07 39.20
CA PHE A 98 33.17 14.92 39.94
C PHE A 98 34.13 14.10 40.83
N TRP A 99 33.64 13.05 41.48
CA TRP A 99 34.44 12.16 42.33
C TRP A 99 35.51 11.37 41.55
N GLN A 100 35.19 10.86 40.37
CA GLN A 100 36.16 10.15 39.53
C GLN A 100 37.26 11.08 39.01
N ARG A 101 36.93 12.36 38.75
CA ARG A 101 37.91 13.38 38.35
C ARG A 101 38.88 13.71 39.48
N VAL A 102 38.38 13.84 40.70
CA VAL A 102 39.18 14.12 41.89
C VAL A 102 40.13 12.95 42.19
N GLN A 103 39.65 11.71 42.10
CA GLN A 103 40.46 10.52 42.37
C GLN A 103 41.61 10.35 41.36
N ASN A 104 41.36 10.55 40.06
CA ASN A 104 42.40 10.43 39.02
C ASN A 104 43.49 11.53 39.13
N PHE A 105 43.08 12.76 39.47
CA PHE A 105 44.05 13.85 39.68
C PHE A 105 44.96 13.58 40.88
N LEU A 106 44.41 13.06 41.98
CA LEU A 106 45.17 12.75 43.19
C LEU A 106 46.11 11.55 43.03
N LEU A 107 45.71 10.51 42.28
CA LEU A 107 46.50 9.29 42.14
C LEU A 107 47.55 9.37 41.02
N TYR A 108 47.27 10.09 39.93
CA TYR A 108 48.08 10.03 38.71
C TYR A 108 48.57 11.40 38.21
N GLY A 109 48.17 12.51 38.83
CA GLY A 109 48.64 13.87 38.48
C GLY A 109 48.19 14.40 37.11
N GLU A 110 47.32 13.67 36.40
CA GLU A 110 46.85 14.04 35.06
C GLU A 110 45.67 15.03 35.12
N LYS A 111 45.66 16.02 34.22
CA LYS A 111 44.53 16.96 34.08
C LYS A 111 43.34 16.26 33.39
N PRO A 112 42.09 16.50 33.83
CA PRO A 112 40.93 15.78 33.33
C PRO A 112 40.62 16.17 31.88
N VAL A 113 40.79 15.23 30.94
CA VAL A 113 40.34 15.40 29.55
C VAL A 113 39.04 14.62 29.37
N ALA A 114 37.98 15.29 28.94
CA ALA A 114 36.73 14.62 28.58
C ALA A 114 37.01 13.67 27.39
N MET A 115 36.87 12.36 27.60
CA MET A 115 37.04 11.39 26.52
C MET A 115 35.75 11.27 25.72
N ARG A 116 35.81 11.65 24.44
CA ARG A 116 34.77 11.28 23.46
C ARG A 116 34.93 9.79 23.15
N LYS A 117 34.10 8.94 23.75
CA LYS A 117 34.05 7.52 23.39
C LYS A 117 33.02 7.33 22.27
N ILE A 118 33.51 7.16 21.04
CA ILE A 118 32.64 6.81 19.91
C ILE A 118 32.30 5.32 20.04
N ILE A 119 31.10 5.00 20.50
CA ILE A 119 30.60 3.62 20.50
C ILE A 119 29.92 3.41 19.15
N LYS A 120 30.58 2.68 18.24
CA LYS A 120 29.91 2.19 17.03
C LYS A 120 28.96 1.07 17.46
N LYS A 121 27.66 1.37 17.57
CA LYS A 121 26.64 0.32 17.66
C LYS A 121 26.29 -0.11 16.25
N ILE A 122 26.46 -1.41 15.97
CA ILE A 122 25.86 -2.03 14.80
C ILE A 122 24.40 -2.25 15.19
N GLN A 123 23.46 -1.55 14.55
CA GLN A 123 22.05 -1.77 14.83
C GLN A 123 21.24 -1.70 13.54
N SER A 124 20.42 -2.75 13.37
CA SER A 124 19.47 -3.03 12.28
C SER A 124 20.05 -3.18 10.87
N TYR A 125 19.38 -4.00 10.07
CA TYR A 125 19.61 -4.09 8.63
C TYR A 125 19.09 -2.84 7.95
N LYS A 126 19.75 -2.40 6.88
CA LYS A 126 19.23 -1.32 6.04
C LYS A 126 17.89 -1.77 5.44
N ALA A 127 16.81 -1.22 5.97
CA ALA A 127 15.45 -1.48 5.52
C ALA A 127 14.83 -0.15 5.10
N ASP A 128 14.35 -0.09 3.87
CA ASP A 128 13.46 0.98 3.44
C ASP A 128 12.02 0.54 3.74
N TYR A 129 11.14 1.48 4.07
CA TYR A 129 9.74 1.17 4.29
C TYR A 129 8.93 1.72 3.12
N ILE A 130 8.24 0.82 2.42
CA ILE A 130 7.29 1.18 1.38
C ILE A 130 5.95 1.39 2.05
N GLU A 131 5.41 2.59 1.90
CA GLU A 131 4.11 2.95 2.44
C GLU A 131 3.02 1.98 1.97
N ASN A 132 2.29 1.40 2.92
CA ASN A 132 1.13 0.59 2.62
C ASN A 132 -0.08 1.49 2.32
N LYS A 133 -0.41 1.65 1.03
CA LYS A 133 -1.51 2.51 0.59
C LYS A 133 -2.90 1.97 0.97
N CYS A 134 -3.03 0.70 1.32
CA CYS A 134 -4.31 0.12 1.73
C CYS A 134 -4.91 0.82 2.97
N LYS A 135 -4.06 1.42 3.81
CA LYS A 135 -4.50 2.20 4.99
C LYS A 135 -5.36 3.42 4.63
N TYR A 136 -5.29 3.89 3.39
CA TYR A 136 -6.08 5.03 2.92
C TYR A 136 -7.42 4.63 2.33
N ILE A 137 -7.63 3.38 1.94
CA ILE A 137 -8.87 2.96 1.27
C ILE A 137 -9.76 2.11 2.17
N LYS A 138 -9.22 1.60 3.29
CA LYS A 138 -10.00 0.92 4.31
C LYS A 138 -11.00 1.89 4.95
N ASP A 139 -12.24 1.44 5.08
CA ASP A 139 -13.36 2.17 5.66
C ASP A 139 -13.78 3.44 4.88
N SER A 140 -13.26 3.62 3.66
CA SER A 140 -13.65 4.70 2.75
C SER A 140 -14.96 4.41 2.06
N THR A 141 -15.70 5.49 1.78
CA THR A 141 -17.00 5.44 1.11
C THR A 141 -16.83 5.57 -0.39
N ILE A 142 -17.55 4.76 -1.17
CA ILE A 142 -17.60 4.88 -2.63
C ILE A 142 -18.43 6.12 -3.01
N THR A 143 -17.84 7.02 -3.77
CA THR A 143 -18.53 8.24 -4.26
C THR A 143 -18.94 8.16 -5.70
N ASP A 144 -18.19 7.43 -6.54
CA ASP A 144 -18.47 7.33 -7.96
C ASP A 144 -17.79 6.10 -8.60
N VAL A 145 -18.20 5.78 -9.83
CA VAL A 145 -17.57 4.76 -10.66
C VAL A 145 -17.22 5.37 -12.01
N LEU A 146 -15.96 5.27 -12.41
CA LEU A 146 -15.42 5.85 -13.63
C LEU A 146 -15.13 4.76 -14.66
N PHE A 147 -15.43 5.05 -15.92
CA PHE A 147 -15.16 4.18 -17.06
C PHE A 147 -14.23 4.88 -18.05
N PHE A 148 -13.05 4.28 -18.30
CA PHE A 148 -12.07 4.77 -19.26
C PHE A 148 -12.22 3.99 -20.57
N GLY A 149 -13.00 4.54 -21.50
CA GLY A 149 -13.33 3.83 -22.74
C GLY A 149 -14.23 2.62 -22.53
N THR A 150 -14.44 1.85 -23.60
CA THR A 150 -15.46 0.79 -23.62
C THR A 150 -14.95 -0.57 -23.17
N ASN A 151 -13.63 -0.83 -23.23
CA ASN A 151 -13.02 -2.15 -22.94
C ASN A 151 -12.20 -2.19 -21.65
N GLU A 152 -12.27 -1.14 -20.83
CA GLU A 152 -11.49 -1.11 -19.60
C GLU A 152 -12.34 -1.41 -18.38
N LYS A 153 -11.68 -2.07 -17.43
CA LYS A 153 -12.16 -2.23 -16.07
C LYS A 153 -12.50 -0.88 -15.45
N ALA A 154 -13.60 -0.85 -14.71
CA ALA A 154 -14.06 0.33 -14.01
C ALA A 154 -13.08 0.75 -12.89
N TRP A 155 -13.18 2.02 -12.52
CA TRP A 155 -12.44 2.61 -11.41
C TRP A 155 -13.43 3.08 -10.37
N ILE A 156 -13.18 2.76 -9.11
CA ILE A 156 -14.01 3.21 -7.99
C ILE A 156 -13.34 4.45 -7.40
N GLU A 157 -14.08 5.56 -7.34
CA GLU A 157 -13.65 6.76 -6.64
C GLU A 157 -14.18 6.75 -5.21
N LEU A 158 -13.33 7.18 -4.29
CA LEU A 158 -13.60 7.20 -2.86
C LEU A 158 -13.75 8.62 -2.32
N ASP A 159 -14.41 8.75 -1.18
CA ASP A 159 -14.67 10.02 -0.47
C ASP A 159 -13.43 10.86 -0.16
N ASN A 160 -12.29 10.21 0.03
CA ASN A 160 -11.00 10.85 0.24
C ASN A 160 -10.23 11.17 -1.05
N GLY A 161 -10.86 10.97 -2.21
CA GLY A 161 -10.31 11.25 -3.54
C GLY A 161 -9.41 10.15 -4.11
N TYR A 162 -9.14 9.07 -3.37
CA TYR A 162 -8.41 7.94 -3.92
C TYR A 162 -9.26 7.21 -4.97
N LEU A 163 -8.58 6.59 -5.94
CA LEU A 163 -9.22 5.73 -6.92
C LEU A 163 -8.59 4.35 -6.92
N ILE A 164 -9.43 3.33 -7.02
CA ILE A 164 -9.01 1.94 -7.05
C ILE A 164 -9.53 1.22 -8.29
N THR A 165 -8.69 0.33 -8.84
CA THR A 165 -9.06 -0.63 -9.87
C THR A 165 -8.26 -1.92 -9.66
N GLU A 166 -8.37 -2.87 -10.56
CA GLU A 166 -7.60 -4.11 -10.51
C GLU A 166 -6.95 -4.41 -11.86
N VAL A 167 -5.79 -5.05 -11.77
CA VAL A 167 -5.16 -5.74 -12.88
C VAL A 167 -5.17 -7.25 -12.57
N CYS A 168 -5.93 -8.02 -13.35
CA CYS A 168 -6.09 -9.47 -13.12
C CYS A 168 -4.98 -10.33 -13.74
N ALA A 169 -4.21 -9.76 -14.66
CA ALA A 169 -3.13 -10.47 -15.34
C ALA A 169 -1.94 -9.55 -15.58
N GLY A 170 -0.72 -10.07 -15.38
CA GLY A 170 0.50 -9.33 -15.58
C GLY A 170 1.68 -10.25 -15.89
N MET A 171 2.73 -9.71 -16.52
CA MET A 171 3.95 -10.50 -16.72
C MET A 171 4.50 -10.97 -15.38
N ASN A 172 4.95 -12.23 -15.32
CA ASN A 172 5.47 -12.82 -14.10
C ASN A 172 6.54 -11.94 -13.43
N GLY A 173 6.44 -11.79 -12.12
CA GLY A 173 7.43 -11.09 -11.30
C GLY A 173 7.38 -9.56 -11.40
N THR A 174 6.42 -8.99 -12.13
CA THR A 174 6.24 -7.53 -12.18
C THR A 174 5.52 -6.96 -10.96
N GLY A 175 4.87 -7.81 -10.17
CA GLY A 175 4.04 -7.39 -9.03
C GLY A 175 2.84 -6.52 -9.45
N ARG A 176 2.44 -6.58 -10.73
CA ARG A 176 1.35 -5.76 -11.28
C ARG A 176 -0.02 -6.33 -11.03
N VAL A 177 -0.15 -7.61 -10.67
CA VAL A 177 -1.44 -8.24 -10.44
C VAL A 177 -2.00 -7.82 -9.09
N GLY A 178 -3.28 -7.44 -9.07
CA GLY A 178 -4.00 -7.05 -7.87
C GLY A 178 -4.62 -5.67 -7.91
N VAL A 179 -4.84 -5.12 -6.72
CA VAL A 179 -5.45 -3.80 -6.53
C VAL A 179 -4.45 -2.69 -6.86
N HIS A 180 -4.86 -1.78 -7.73
CA HIS A 180 -4.11 -0.57 -8.08
C HIS A 180 -4.75 0.62 -7.38
N ILE A 181 -3.92 1.44 -6.73
CA ILE A 181 -4.37 2.57 -5.91
C ILE A 181 -3.72 3.87 -6.41
N HIS A 182 -4.57 4.78 -6.89
CA HIS A 182 -4.20 6.12 -7.34
C HIS A 182 -4.64 7.15 -6.32
N LYS A 183 -3.77 8.14 -6.05
CA LYS A 183 -4.02 9.11 -4.97
C LYS A 183 -5.15 10.08 -5.28
N ASN A 184 -5.35 10.36 -6.56
CA ASN A 184 -6.37 11.28 -7.05
C ASN A 184 -6.56 11.13 -8.55
N LEU A 185 -7.65 11.72 -9.02
CA LEU A 185 -8.04 11.73 -10.42
C LEU A 185 -6.99 12.42 -11.31
N VAL A 186 -6.28 13.43 -10.80
CA VAL A 186 -5.21 14.12 -11.54
C VAL A 186 -4.06 13.16 -11.87
N GLN A 187 -3.68 12.29 -10.92
CA GLN A 187 -2.67 11.27 -11.16
C GLN A 187 -3.15 10.27 -12.21
N LEU A 188 -4.38 9.79 -12.09
CA LEU A 188 -4.98 8.87 -13.05
C LEU A 188 -5.03 9.46 -14.47
N ILE A 189 -5.48 10.71 -14.62
CA ILE A 189 -5.59 11.37 -15.93
C ILE A 189 -4.22 11.49 -16.62
N LYS A 190 -3.13 11.64 -15.87
CA LYS A 190 -1.78 11.64 -16.46
C LYS A 190 -1.42 10.29 -17.08
N ASP A 191 -1.91 9.21 -16.49
CA ASP A 191 -1.59 7.84 -16.91
C ASP A 191 -2.53 7.34 -18.02
N LYS A 192 -3.82 7.68 -17.95
CA LYS A 192 -4.89 7.17 -18.84
C LYS A 192 -5.47 8.18 -19.81
N GLY A 193 -5.19 9.47 -19.62
CA GLY A 193 -5.84 10.56 -20.35
C GLY A 193 -7.14 11.03 -19.68
N TRP A 194 -7.82 11.96 -20.35
CA TRP A 194 -8.97 12.69 -19.80
C TRP A 194 -10.33 12.16 -20.29
N ASN A 195 -10.33 11.09 -21.09
CA ASN A 195 -11.52 10.51 -21.69
C ASN A 195 -12.11 9.44 -20.78
N PHE A 196 -12.82 9.86 -19.73
CA PHE A 196 -13.60 8.97 -18.87
C PHE A 196 -15.00 9.52 -18.67
N ILE A 197 -15.91 8.63 -18.27
CA ILE A 197 -17.27 8.99 -17.91
C ILE A 197 -17.50 8.60 -16.46
N ARG A 198 -18.02 9.53 -15.68
CA ARG A 198 -18.52 9.24 -14.33
C ARG A 198 -19.91 8.62 -14.42
N PHE A 199 -20.16 7.62 -13.59
CA PHE A 199 -21.47 6.98 -13.53
C PHE A 199 -22.57 8.00 -13.17
N SER A 200 -22.28 8.93 -12.25
CA SER A 200 -23.23 9.99 -11.87
C SER A 200 -23.61 10.93 -13.02
N GLU A 201 -22.71 11.17 -13.98
CA GLU A 201 -22.96 12.06 -15.13
C GLU A 201 -23.89 11.41 -16.17
N GLN A 202 -23.94 10.08 -16.24
CA GLN A 202 -24.84 9.35 -17.14
C GLN A 202 -26.32 9.41 -16.69
N HIS A 203 -26.59 9.88 -15.47
CA HIS A 203 -27.92 9.91 -14.87
C HIS A 203 -28.45 11.33 -14.64
N LEU A 204 -27.78 12.37 -15.14
CA LEU A 204 -28.38 13.70 -15.22
C LEU A 204 -29.52 13.65 -16.26
N PRO A 205 -30.76 14.06 -15.90
CA PRO A 205 -31.80 14.22 -16.91
C PRO A 205 -31.29 15.21 -17.95
N ALA A 206 -31.43 14.86 -19.23
CA ALA A 206 -31.16 15.78 -20.33
C ALA A 206 -31.95 17.08 -20.06
N SER A 207 -31.20 18.15 -19.80
CA SER A 207 -31.72 19.52 -19.64
C SER A 207 -32.23 20.06 -20.97
#